data_AF-A0A356E7Q2-F1
#
_entry.id   AF-A0A356E7Q2-F1
#
_cell.length_a   1.000
_cell.length_b   1.000
_cell.length_c   1.000
_cell.angle_alpha   90.00
_cell.angle_beta   90.00
_cell.angle_gamma   90.00
#
_symmetry.space_group_name_H-M   'P 1'
#
loop_
_entity.id
_entity.type
_entity.pdbx_description
1 polymer ?
#
loop_
_entity_poly.entity_id
_entity_poly.type
_entity_poly.pdbx_seq_one_letter_code
_entity_poly.pdbx_strand_id
1 'polypeptide(L)'
;MEIALLLTGKITELTLIVFMGYALVKFRLLNSKDSYPLSMIGLYIISPAVMINAFQINYTPALLEGLLLSLGMAVFLHIILITLGALLKRLLKLDPLEHATSIYSNSGNLIIPLVMALFGSEWVIYATCFIVVQTFLFWTHCRMLLCGKGNLTLKN
;
A
#
# COMPACT_ATOMS: atom_id res chain seq x y z
N MET A 1 19.47 11.84 -11.05
CA MET A 1 19.95 10.50 -11.48
C MET A 1 20.18 9.58 -10.28
N GLU A 2 20.72 10.10 -9.17
CA GLU A 2 20.95 9.31 -7.93
C GLU A 2 19.67 8.72 -7.32
N ILE A 3 18.58 9.50 -7.22
CA ILE A 3 17.31 9.01 -6.67
C ILE A 3 16.76 7.84 -7.50
N ALA A 4 16.88 7.89 -8.82
CA ALA A 4 16.42 6.81 -9.70
C ALA A 4 17.23 5.51 -9.52
N LEU A 5 18.55 5.63 -9.32
CA LEU A 5 19.43 4.50 -9.01
C LEU A 5 19.11 3.91 -7.62
N LEU A 6 18.90 4.75 -6.61
CA LEU A 6 18.45 4.34 -5.28
C LEU A 6 17.11 3.61 -5.35
N LEU A 7 16.14 4.17 -6.08
CA LEU A 7 14.83 3.56 -6.28
C LEU A 7 14.94 2.17 -6.90
N THR A 8 15.77 2.05 -7.96
CA THR A 8 16.01 0.79 -8.66
C THR A 8 16.64 -0.25 -7.74
N GLY A 9 17.62 0.14 -6.93
CA GLY A 9 18.21 -0.72 -5.92
C GLY A 9 17.17 -1.24 -4.93
N LYS A 10 16.30 -0.36 -4.41
CA LYS A 10 15.25 -0.74 -3.46
C LYS A 10 14.15 -1.60 -4.06
N ILE A 11 13.74 -1.33 -5.29
CA ILE A 11 12.80 -2.19 -6.02
C ILE A 11 13.42 -3.58 -6.23
N THR A 12 14.71 -3.65 -6.54
CA THR A 12 15.44 -4.92 -6.70
C THR A 12 15.50 -5.69 -5.38
N GLU A 13 15.83 -5.04 -4.26
CA GLU A 13 15.84 -5.66 -2.93
C GLU A 13 14.46 -6.23 -2.57
N LEU A 14 13.39 -5.45 -2.73
CA LEU A 14 12.01 -5.90 -2.47
C LEU A 14 11.62 -7.07 -3.37
N THR A 15 12.05 -7.04 -4.63
CA THR A 15 11.81 -8.13 -5.59
C THR A 15 12.54 -9.41 -5.18
N LEU A 16 13.79 -9.30 -4.73
CA LEU A 16 14.55 -10.45 -4.21
C LEU A 16 13.89 -11.05 -2.96
N ILE A 17 13.35 -10.23 -2.06
CA ILE A 17 12.59 -10.71 -0.89
C ILE A 17 11.37 -11.53 -1.33
N VAL A 18 10.63 -11.07 -2.34
CA VAL A 18 9.49 -11.82 -2.90
C VAL A 18 9.95 -13.16 -3.49
N PHE A 19 11.06 -13.18 -4.25
CA PHE A 19 11.63 -14.42 -4.79
C PHE A 19 12.09 -15.39 -3.70
N MET A 20 12.68 -14.89 -2.61
CA MET A 20 13.04 -15.71 -1.44
C MET A 20 11.79 -16.32 -0.79
N GLY A 21 10.72 -15.55 -0.60
CA GLY A 21 9.44 -16.07 -0.12
C GLY A 21 8.88 -17.19 -1.00
N TYR A 22 8.94 -17.02 -2.32
CA TYR A 22 8.56 -18.07 -3.27
C TYR A 22 9.44 -19.32 -3.17
N ALA A 23 10.77 -19.14 -3.06
CA ALA A 23 11.70 -20.25 -2.90
C ALA A 23 11.41 -21.06 -1.63
N LEU A 24 11.14 -20.41 -0.49
CA LEU A 24 10.79 -21.07 0.76
C LEU A 24 9.54 -21.97 0.64
N VAL A 25 8.51 -21.50 -0.08
CA VAL A 25 7.32 -22.31 -0.36
C VAL A 25 7.63 -23.47 -1.32
N LYS A 26 8.44 -23.20 -2.36
CA LYS A 26 8.86 -24.23 -3.33
C LYS A 26 9.68 -25.35 -2.70
N PHE A 27 10.54 -25.02 -1.72
CA PHE A 27 11.31 -25.99 -0.95
C PHE A 27 10.52 -26.63 0.20
N ARG A 28 9.21 -26.35 0.33
CA ARG A 28 8.30 -26.85 1.38
C ARG A 28 8.77 -26.52 2.81
N LEU A 29 9.61 -25.49 2.96
CA LEU A 29 9.98 -24.94 4.26
C LEU A 29 8.80 -24.19 4.89
N LEU A 30 7.95 -23.60 4.04
CA LEU A 30 6.70 -22.94 4.41
C LEU A 30 5.56 -23.45 3.54
N ASN A 31 4.37 -23.57 4.11
CA ASN A 31 3.14 -23.84 3.37
C ASN A 31 2.37 -22.56 3.10
N SER A 32 1.52 -22.55 2.06
CA SER A 32 0.65 -21.41 1.76
C SER A 32 -0.30 -21.03 2.92
N LYS A 33 -0.58 -21.96 3.83
CA LYS A 33 -1.37 -21.72 5.04
C LYS A 33 -0.63 -20.83 6.05
N ASP A 34 0.70 -20.84 6.04
CA ASP A 34 1.53 -20.08 6.98
C ASP A 34 1.60 -18.59 6.61
N SER A 35 1.24 -18.24 5.37
CA SER A 35 1.11 -16.85 4.92
C SER A 35 -0.01 -16.10 5.66
N TYR A 36 -1.05 -16.79 6.13
CA TYR A 36 -2.17 -16.16 6.84
C TYR A 36 -1.74 -15.62 8.22
N PRO A 37 -1.12 -16.42 9.12
CA PRO A 37 -0.56 -15.91 10.37
C PRO A 37 0.41 -14.74 10.18
N LEU A 38 1.31 -14.82 9.19
CA LEU A 38 2.27 -13.74 8.88
C LEU A 38 1.55 -12.44 8.49
N SER A 39 0.50 -12.55 7.66
CA SER A 39 -0.32 -11.40 7.26
C SER A 39 -1.09 -10.80 8.44
N MET A 40 -1.60 -11.63 9.36
CA MET A 40 -2.27 -11.16 10.58
C MET A 40 -1.30 -10.36 11.46
N ILE A 41 -0.07 -10.84 11.65
CA ILE A 41 0.97 -10.13 12.41
C ILE A 41 1.30 -8.79 11.74
N GLY A 42 1.47 -8.79 10.41
CA GLY A 42 1.73 -7.57 9.64
C GLY A 42 0.62 -6.53 9.79
N LEU A 43 -0.63 -6.95 9.64
CA LEU A 43 -1.80 -6.07 9.67
C LEU A 43 -2.12 -5.58 11.09
N TYR A 44 -2.12 -6.46 12.08
CA TYR A 44 -2.63 -6.15 13.42
C TYR A 44 -1.56 -5.71 14.42
N ILE A 45 -0.28 -6.00 14.16
CA ILE A 45 0.82 -5.66 15.08
C ILE A 45 1.78 -4.67 14.43
N ILE A 46 2.34 -5.04 13.27
CA ILE A 46 3.39 -4.22 12.64
C ILE A 46 2.81 -2.89 12.13
N SER A 47 1.69 -2.93 11.42
CA SER A 47 1.05 -1.72 10.87
C SER A 47 0.71 -0.67 11.94
N PRO A 48 0.04 -1.01 13.06
CA PRO A 48 -0.21 -0.03 14.12
C PRO A 48 1.07 0.42 14.84
N ALA A 49 2.07 -0.46 15.04
CA ALA A 49 3.34 -0.08 15.66
C ALA A 49 4.10 0.95 14.81
N VAL A 50 4.18 0.73 13.50
CA VAL A 50 4.78 1.69 12.56
C VAL A 50 4.00 3.00 12.54
N MET A 51 2.67 2.93 12.56
CA MET A 51 1.83 4.13 12.60
C MET A 51 2.12 4.97 13.84
N ILE A 52 2.16 4.36 15.03
CA ILE A 52 2.49 5.05 16.28
C ILE A 52 3.88 5.70 16.16
N ASN A 53 4.87 4.97 15.66
CA ASN A 53 6.23 5.50 15.50
C ASN A 53 6.29 6.69 14.52
N ALA A 54 5.54 6.65 13.42
CA ALA A 54 5.48 7.73 12.44
C ALA A 54 4.87 9.03 13.00
N PHE A 55 4.00 8.94 14.00
CA PHE A 55 3.38 10.11 14.66
C PHE A 55 4.18 10.65 15.85
N GLN A 56 5.30 10.01 16.24
CA GLN A 56 6.19 10.48 17.32
C GLN A 56 7.14 11.59 16.84
N ILE A 57 6.61 12.63 16.20
CA ILE A 57 7.39 13.76 15.66
C ILE A 57 6.93 15.06 16.33
N ASN A 58 7.86 15.98 16.58
CA ASN A 58 7.54 17.29 17.14
C ASN A 58 6.67 18.09 16.18
N TYR A 59 5.55 18.62 16.69
CA TYR A 59 4.65 19.44 15.90
C TYR A 59 5.35 20.72 15.43
N THR A 60 5.30 20.98 14.13
CA THR A 60 5.71 22.24 13.52
C THR A 60 4.65 22.70 12.52
N PRO A 61 4.43 24.02 12.33
CA PRO A 61 3.45 24.52 11.35
C PRO A 61 3.73 24.03 9.92
N ALA A 62 5.00 23.91 9.55
CA ALA A 62 5.43 23.39 8.24
C ALA A 62 5.02 21.92 8.02
N LEU A 63 5.02 21.11 9.08
CA LEU A 63 4.59 19.71 9.01
C LEU A 63 3.08 19.59 8.76
N LEU A 64 2.27 20.50 9.30
CA LEU A 64 0.83 20.54 9.03
C LEU A 64 0.55 20.89 7.56
N GLU A 65 1.23 21.89 7.02
CA GLU A 65 1.11 22.25 5.59
C GLU A 65 1.53 21.08 4.68
N GLY A 66 2.65 20.42 5.02
CA GLY A 66 3.11 19.23 4.30
C GLY A 66 2.12 18.06 4.36
N LEU A 67 1.45 17.85 5.50
CA LEU A 67 0.43 16.81 5.67
C LEU A 67 -0.82 17.10 4.84
N LEU A 68 -1.28 18.36 4.81
CA LEU A 68 -2.42 18.75 3.98
C LEU A 68 -2.09 18.59 2.49
N LEU A 69 -0.88 18.97 2.08
CA LEU A 69 -0.40 18.76 0.72
C LEU A 69 -0.32 17.28 0.37
N SER A 70 0.23 16.44 1.26
CA SER A 70 0.35 15.00 1.01
C SER A 70 -1.01 14.32 0.91
N LEU A 71 -1.98 14.75 1.73
CA LEU A 71 -3.36 14.27 1.67
C LEU A 71 -4.03 14.66 0.34
N GLY A 72 -3.89 15.92 -0.08
CA GLY A 72 -4.41 16.39 -1.37
C GLY A 72 -3.81 15.63 -2.55
N MET A 73 -2.48 15.46 -2.55
CA MET A 73 -1.76 14.67 -3.56
C MET A 73 -2.18 13.20 -3.55
N ALA A 74 -2.40 12.60 -2.38
CA ALA A 74 -2.85 11.22 -2.26
C ALA A 74 -4.23 11.02 -2.89
N VAL A 75 -5.18 11.91 -2.62
CA VAL A 75 -6.52 11.86 -3.24
C VAL A 75 -6.42 12.04 -4.75
N PHE A 76 -5.65 13.03 -5.20
CA PHE A 76 -5.44 13.29 -6.62
C PHE A 76 -4.85 12.09 -7.38
N LEU A 77 -3.80 11.48 -6.83
CA LEU A 77 -3.18 10.28 -7.41
C LEU A 77 -4.15 9.09 -7.47
N HIS A 78 -4.96 8.88 -6.43
CA HIS A 78 -5.96 7.82 -6.45
C HIS A 78 -7.06 8.06 -7.49
N ILE A 79 -7.49 9.31 -7.70
CA ILE A 79 -8.43 9.64 -8.78
C ILE A 79 -7.83 9.27 -10.13
N ILE A 80 -6.56 9.61 -10.37
CA ILE A 80 -5.85 9.24 -11.61
C ILE A 80 -5.77 7.71 -11.77
N LEU A 81 -5.42 6.98 -10.71
CA LEU A 81 -5.32 5.52 -10.75
C LEU A 81 -6.68 4.86 -11.04
N ILE A 82 -7.75 5.37 -10.45
CA ILE A 82 -9.11 4.87 -10.69
C ILE A 82 -9.55 5.15 -12.14
N THR A 83 -9.31 6.35 -12.66
CA THR A 83 -9.69 6.71 -14.05
C THR A 83 -8.89 5.91 -15.06
N LEU A 84 -7.58 5.77 -14.86
CA LEU A 84 -6.72 4.91 -15.69
C LEU A 84 -7.16 3.45 -15.61
N GLY A 85 -7.39 2.93 -14.40
CA GLY A 85 -7.86 1.56 -14.22
C GLY A 85 -9.19 1.29 -14.93
N ALA A 86 -10.13 2.24 -14.90
CA ALA A 86 -11.41 2.15 -15.61
C ALA A 86 -11.22 2.15 -17.13
N LEU A 87 -10.30 2.97 -17.65
CA LEU A 87 -9.93 3.00 -19.06
C LEU A 87 -9.30 1.65 -19.49
N LEU A 88 -8.35 1.15 -18.70
CA LEU A 88 -7.70 -0.15 -18.95
C LEU A 88 -8.72 -1.29 -18.92
N LYS A 89 -9.68 -1.28 -18.00
CA LYS A 89 -10.76 -2.27 -17.97
C LYS A 89 -11.53 -2.31 -19.28
N ARG A 90 -11.87 -1.14 -19.83
CA ARG A 90 -12.63 -1.04 -21.08
C ARG A 90 -11.81 -1.49 -22.29
N LEU A 91 -10.51 -1.18 -22.30
CA LEU A 91 -9.60 -1.54 -23.39
C LEU A 91 -9.24 -3.04 -23.39
N LEU A 92 -8.93 -3.60 -22.22
CA LEU A 92 -8.36 -4.95 -22.07
C LEU A 92 -9.38 -5.99 -21.61
N LYS A 93 -10.64 -5.61 -21.34
CA LYS A 93 -11.71 -6.49 -20.82
C LYS A 93 -11.29 -7.29 -19.58
N LEU A 94 -10.61 -6.60 -18.65
CA LEU A 94 -10.06 -7.18 -17.43
C LEU A 94 -11.15 -7.77 -16.53
N ASP A 95 -10.84 -8.91 -15.92
CA ASP A 95 -11.66 -9.52 -14.86
C ASP A 95 -11.77 -8.54 -13.66
N PRO A 96 -12.87 -8.53 -12.88
CA PRO A 96 -12.97 -7.75 -11.65
C PRO A 96 -11.74 -7.82 -10.73
N LEU A 97 -11.09 -8.98 -10.63
CA LEU A 97 -9.86 -9.13 -9.84
C LEU A 97 -8.68 -8.37 -10.46
N GLU A 98 -8.46 -8.53 -11.77
CA GLU A 98 -7.37 -7.86 -12.50
C GLU A 98 -7.57 -6.34 -12.53
N HIS A 99 -8.82 -5.89 -12.61
CA HIS A 99 -9.15 -4.48 -12.53
C HIS A 99 -8.89 -3.90 -11.14
N ALA A 100 -9.22 -4.64 -10.07
CA ALA A 100 -8.93 -4.24 -8.70
C ALA A 100 -7.41 -4.12 -8.46
N THR A 101 -6.63 -5.11 -8.88
CA THR A 101 -5.16 -5.11 -8.69
C THR A 101 -4.46 -4.06 -9.55
N SER A 102 -5.04 -3.68 -10.70
CA SER A 102 -4.53 -2.58 -11.53
C SER A 102 -4.72 -1.20 -10.87
N ILE A 103 -5.77 -1.00 -10.09
CA ILE A 103 -6.03 0.27 -9.39
C ILE A 103 -5.30 0.30 -8.04
N TYR A 104 -5.39 -0.81 -7.30
CA TYR A 104 -4.89 -0.92 -5.94
C TYR A 104 -3.63 -1.79 -5.91
N SER A 105 -2.49 -1.17 -6.19
CA SER A 105 -1.20 -1.82 -6.01
C SER A 105 -0.92 -2.10 -4.53
N ASN A 106 0.05 -2.98 -4.24
CA ASN A 106 0.58 -3.23 -2.90
C ASN A 106 1.42 -2.03 -2.35
N SER A 107 1.02 -0.81 -2.69
CA SER A 107 1.61 0.42 -2.18
C SER A 107 1.44 0.55 -0.67
N GLY A 108 0.35 0.02 -0.09
CA GLY A 108 0.13 0.08 1.36
C GLY A 108 1.25 -0.56 2.19
N ASN A 109 1.79 -1.71 1.76
CA ASN A 109 2.86 -2.41 2.48
C ASN A 109 4.26 -1.99 2.00
N LEU A 110 4.39 -1.59 0.73
CA LEU A 110 5.70 -1.25 0.14
C LEU A 110 6.09 0.23 0.33
N ILE A 111 5.13 1.13 0.58
CA ILE A 111 5.42 2.57 0.68
C ILE A 111 6.29 2.90 1.89
N ILE A 112 6.07 2.25 3.04
CA ILE A 112 6.81 2.53 4.27
C ILE A 112 8.30 2.18 4.12
N PRO A 113 8.69 0.93 3.77
CA PRO A 113 10.09 0.59 3.55
C PRO A 113 10.78 1.47 2.50
N LEU A 114 10.04 1.83 1.44
CA LEU A 114 10.58 2.58 0.32
C LEU A 114 10.80 4.06 0.68
N VAL A 115 9.86 4.69 1.40
CA VAL A 115 10.03 6.07 1.91
C VAL A 115 11.12 6.11 2.98
N MET A 116 11.14 5.16 3.92
CA MET A 116 12.21 5.08 4.92
C MET A 116 13.59 4.96 4.29
N ALA A 117 13.72 4.16 3.23
CA ALA A 117 15.00 3.94 2.57
C ALA A 117 15.47 5.13 1.73
N LEU A 118 14.57 5.93 1.18
CA LEU A 118 14.91 7.06 0.30
C LEU A 118 15.05 8.39 1.03
N PHE A 119 14.12 8.66 1.95
CA PHE A 119 13.97 9.96 2.60
C PHE A 119 14.23 9.90 4.11
N GLY A 120 14.21 8.71 4.71
CA GLY A 120 14.39 8.50 6.15
C GLY A 120 13.07 8.33 6.91
N SER A 121 13.18 8.01 8.20
CA SER A 121 12.02 7.74 9.07
C SER A 121 11.11 8.95 9.27
N GLU A 122 11.65 10.17 9.21
CA GLU A 122 10.90 11.41 9.41
C GLU A 122 9.83 11.65 8.32
N TRP A 123 10.01 11.08 7.13
CA TRP A 123 9.10 11.24 6.00
C TRP A 123 7.97 10.21 5.98
N VAL A 124 8.04 9.20 6.86
CA VAL A 124 7.00 8.16 6.96
C VAL A 124 5.66 8.77 7.31
N ILE A 125 5.63 9.85 8.10
CA ILE A 125 4.40 10.55 8.46
C ILE A 125 3.61 11.01 7.23
N TYR A 126 4.27 11.50 6.17
CA TYR A 126 3.58 11.91 4.94
C TYR A 126 3.04 10.71 4.15
N ALA A 127 3.70 9.55 4.22
CA ALA A 127 3.22 8.31 3.62
C ALA A 127 1.95 7.79 4.32
N THR A 128 1.77 8.08 5.61
CA THR A 128 0.55 7.68 6.34
C THR A 128 -0.72 8.28 5.74
N CYS A 129 -0.68 9.52 5.24
CA CYS A 129 -1.83 10.15 4.58
C CYS A 129 -2.26 9.35 3.34
N PHE A 130 -1.29 8.87 2.55
CA PHE A 130 -1.55 8.02 1.41
C PHE A 130 -2.15 6.66 1.84
N ILE A 131 -1.61 6.05 2.90
CA ILE A 131 -2.11 4.79 3.46
C ILE A 131 -3.55 4.95 3.97
N VAL A 132 -3.89 6.06 4.63
CA VAL A 132 -5.24 6.33 5.14
C VAL A 132 -6.24 6.45 3.99
N VAL A 133 -5.91 7.24 2.96
CA VAL A 133 -6.76 7.40 1.76
C VAL A 133 -6.92 6.05 1.05
N GLN A 134 -5.83 5.30 0.86
CA GLN A 134 -5.87 4.00 0.22
C GLN A 134 -6.71 2.99 1.02
N THR A 135 -6.56 2.97 2.35
CA THR A 135 -7.33 2.08 3.23
C THR A 135 -8.82 2.39 3.14
N PHE A 136 -9.20 3.67 3.17
CA PHE A 136 -10.59 4.09 2.99
C PHE A 136 -11.16 3.62 1.64
N LEU A 137 -10.40 3.77 0.55
CA LEU A 137 -10.79 3.32 -0.79
C LEU A 137 -10.84 1.78 -0.91
N PHE A 138 -9.98 1.05 -0.20
CA PHE A 138 -10.03 -0.40 -0.14
C PHE A 138 -11.35 -0.90 0.46
N TRP A 139 -11.77 -0.32 1.59
CA TRP A 139 -12.99 -0.71 2.28
C TRP A 139 -14.27 -0.29 1.56
N THR A 140 -14.22 0.77 0.77
CA THR A 140 -15.36 1.29 0.00
C THR A 140 -15.37 0.77 -1.43
N HIS A 141 -14.55 1.33 -2.30
CA HIS A 141 -14.56 1.09 -3.74
C HIS A 141 -14.00 -0.29 -4.13
N CYS A 142 -12.84 -0.70 -3.60
CA CYS A 142 -12.25 -2.01 -3.94
C CYS A 142 -13.14 -3.17 -3.51
N ARG A 143 -13.67 -3.10 -2.28
CA ARG A 143 -14.62 -4.10 -1.76
C ARG A 143 -15.90 -4.19 -2.60
N MET A 144 -16.46 -3.06 -3.02
CA MET A 144 -17.61 -3.06 -3.93
C MET A 144 -17.28 -3.71 -5.27
N LEU A 145 -16.08 -3.45 -5.79
CA LEU A 145 -15.62 -3.95 -7.08
C LEU A 145 -15.41 -5.47 -7.10
N LEU A 146 -14.86 -6.02 -6.01
CA LEU A 146 -14.60 -7.45 -5.86
C LEU A 146 -15.82 -8.26 -5.43
N CYS A 147 -16.64 -7.74 -4.50
CA CYS A 147 -17.78 -8.48 -3.97
C CYS A 147 -19.09 -8.25 -4.74
N GLY A 148 -19.14 -7.28 -5.66
CA GLY A 148 -20.31 -6.99 -6.52
C GLY A 148 -21.58 -6.51 -5.78
N LYS A 149 -21.59 -6.56 -4.45
CA LYS A 149 -22.68 -6.11 -3.58
C LYS A 149 -22.12 -5.26 -2.45
N GLY A 150 -22.61 -4.03 -2.34
CA GLY A 150 -22.36 -3.09 -1.23
C GLY A 150 -22.98 -3.54 0.09
N ASN A 151 -22.84 -4.82 0.47
CA ASN A 151 -23.19 -5.28 1.81
C ASN A 151 -22.07 -4.82 2.73
N LEU A 152 -22.18 -3.61 3.26
CA LEU A 152 -21.52 -3.24 4.52
C LEU A 152 -21.90 -4.31 5.54
N THR A 153 -21.01 -5.29 5.74
CA THR A 153 -21.17 -6.27 6.79
C THR A 153 -20.78 -5.54 8.07
N LEU A 154 -21.67 -4.67 8.54
CA LEU A 154 -21.73 -4.29 9.95
C LEU A 154 -21.98 -5.60 10.69
N LYS A 155 -20.88 -6.22 11.09
CA LYS A 155 -20.90 -7.40 11.94
C LYS A 155 -21.36 -6.90 13.31
N ASN A 156 -22.64 -7.10 13.60
CA ASN A 156 -23.16 -7.10 14.97
C ASN A 156 -22.42 -8.15 15.80
#